data_AF-A0A2H5XQM0-F1
#
_entry.id   AF-A0A2H5XQM0-F1
#
_cell.length_a   1.000
_cell.length_b   1.000
_cell.length_c   1.000
_cell.angle_alpha   90.00
_cell.angle_beta   90.00
_cell.angle_gamma   90.00
#
_symmetry.space_group_name_H-M   'P 1'
#
loop_
_entity.id
_entity.type
_entity.pdbx_description
1 polymer ?
#
loop_
_entity_poly.entity_id
_entity_poly.type
_entity_poly.pdbx_seq_one_letter_code
_entity_poly.pdbx_strand_id
1 'polypeptide(L)'
;MVNYDRLIVSHNEKFFNDANIVGIYPIQNFANEIFTIVLNASFNMIYWELFGISNLGEGAIKQNPIYFKNFMIFDISKLNHKERTSITEIFNKISKREINSIFTELGFDPSKPIGDQEPNPLPDRKALDDIVFDALGLTEEERKEVYWAVAELVKTRLEKARSV
;
A
#
# COMPACT_ATOMS: atom_id res chain seq x y z
N MET A 1 -6.62 -13.06 3.39
CA MET A 1 -7.90 -12.35 3.19
C MET A 1 -7.88 -11.18 4.14
N VAL A 2 -8.05 -9.97 3.65
CA VAL A 2 -7.90 -8.76 4.47
C VAL A 2 -9.14 -7.90 4.28
N ASN A 3 -9.83 -7.63 5.39
CA ASN A 3 -11.10 -6.90 5.36
C ASN A 3 -10.85 -5.39 5.45
N TYR A 4 -9.94 -4.94 6.34
CA TYR A 4 -9.61 -3.51 6.48
C TYR A 4 -8.16 -3.22 6.90
N ASP A 5 -7.35 -4.24 7.21
CA ASP A 5 -5.94 -4.02 7.52
C ASP A 5 -5.18 -3.52 6.29
N ARG A 6 -4.14 -2.72 6.52
CA ARG A 6 -3.26 -2.33 5.43
C ARG A 6 -2.53 -3.55 4.88
N LEU A 7 -2.63 -3.76 3.58
CA LEU A 7 -1.90 -4.82 2.88
C LEU A 7 -0.39 -4.54 2.93
N ILE A 8 0.39 -5.62 2.99
CA ILE A 8 1.85 -5.55 3.14
C ILE A 8 2.51 -6.40 2.07
N VAL A 9 3.63 -5.87 1.58
CA VAL A 9 4.57 -6.61 0.75
C VAL A 9 5.82 -6.89 1.58
N SER A 10 6.19 -8.15 1.72
CA SER A 10 7.35 -8.59 2.51
C SER A 10 8.38 -9.28 1.63
N HIS A 11 9.65 -9.09 1.95
CA HIS A 11 10.75 -9.79 1.27
C HIS A 11 10.81 -11.23 1.78
N ASN A 12 10.79 -12.20 0.87
CA ASN A 12 10.83 -13.62 1.22
C ASN A 12 11.99 -14.33 0.52
N GLU A 13 12.96 -14.80 1.30
CA GLU A 13 14.12 -15.57 0.80
C GLU A 13 14.15 -17.02 1.31
N LYS A 14 13.39 -17.34 2.36
CA LYS A 14 13.60 -18.57 3.16
C LYS A 14 12.36 -19.45 3.26
N PHE A 15 11.17 -18.91 3.02
CA PHE A 15 9.92 -19.61 3.26
C PHE A 15 9.28 -20.03 1.93
N PHE A 16 8.67 -21.22 1.94
CA PHE A 16 7.87 -21.65 0.81
C PHE A 16 6.61 -20.81 0.72
N ASN A 17 6.28 -20.41 -0.51
CA ASN A 17 5.08 -19.65 -0.80
C ASN A 17 3.90 -20.60 -1.06
N ASP A 18 2.76 -20.40 -0.40
CA ASP A 18 1.54 -21.16 -0.67
C ASP A 18 0.62 -20.46 -1.69
N ALA A 19 -0.42 -21.16 -2.16
CA ALA A 19 -1.32 -20.65 -3.21
C ALA A 19 -2.19 -19.44 -2.80
N ASN A 20 -2.20 -19.06 -1.52
CA ASN A 20 -2.94 -17.91 -1.01
C ASN A 20 -2.10 -16.63 -0.90
N ILE A 21 -0.79 -16.73 -1.11
CA ILE A 21 0.12 -15.58 -1.11
C ILE A 21 0.64 -15.38 -2.53
N VAL A 22 0.52 -14.16 -3.03
CA VAL A 22 1.02 -13.82 -4.36
C VAL A 22 2.51 -13.47 -4.28
N GLY A 23 3.35 -14.25 -4.94
CA GLY A 23 4.78 -13.99 -5.08
C GLY A 23 5.05 -13.09 -6.29
N ILE A 24 5.90 -12.08 -6.10
CA ILE A 24 6.43 -11.24 -7.18
C ILE A 24 7.88 -11.65 -7.40
N TYR A 25 8.21 -12.09 -8.61
CA TYR A 25 9.56 -12.50 -9.00
C TYR A 25 10.09 -11.54 -10.07
N PRO A 26 10.98 -10.60 -9.71
CA PRO A 26 11.55 -9.66 -10.68
C PRO A 26 12.37 -10.42 -11.74
N ILE A 27 12.21 -10.05 -13.01
CA ILE A 27 12.91 -10.68 -14.14
C ILE A 27 14.41 -10.28 -14.19
N GLN A 28 14.79 -9.21 -13.49
CA GLN A 28 16.15 -8.69 -13.41
C GLN A 28 16.67 -8.71 -11.97
N ASN A 29 17.99 -8.49 -11.77
CA ASN A 29 18.66 -8.33 -10.46
C ASN A 29 18.22 -7.06 -9.67
N PHE A 30 17.06 -6.49 -10.03
CA PHE A 30 16.35 -5.42 -9.33
C PHE A 30 15.62 -5.92 -8.08
N ALA A 31 15.63 -7.24 -7.83
CA ALA A 31 15.12 -7.87 -6.61
C ALA A 31 16.02 -7.54 -5.40
N ASN A 32 16.00 -6.29 -4.95
CA ASN A 32 16.61 -5.88 -3.70
C ASN A 32 15.54 -5.44 -2.70
N GLU A 33 15.94 -5.33 -1.44
CA GLU A 33 15.09 -4.90 -0.34
C GLU A 33 14.31 -3.60 -0.65
N ILE A 34 14.92 -2.67 -1.39
CA ILE A 34 14.31 -1.40 -1.79
C ILE A 34 13.05 -1.62 -2.64
N PHE A 35 13.06 -2.57 -3.58
CA PHE A 35 11.89 -2.89 -4.40
C PHE A 35 10.71 -3.34 -3.52
N THR A 36 10.95 -4.20 -2.54
CA THR A 36 9.93 -4.62 -1.57
C THR A 36 9.41 -3.43 -0.78
N ILE A 37 10.29 -2.53 -0.32
CA ILE A 37 9.89 -1.39 0.50
C ILE A 37 8.99 -0.43 -0.27
N VAL A 38 9.35 -0.07 -1.52
CA VAL A 38 8.54 0.88 -2.30
C VAL A 38 7.15 0.34 -2.60
N LEU A 39 6.98 -0.98 -2.70
CA LEU A 39 5.66 -1.62 -2.89
C LEU A 39 4.73 -1.42 -1.68
N ASN A 40 5.24 -1.02 -0.52
CA ASN A 40 4.44 -0.69 0.67
C ASN A 40 3.99 0.78 0.74
N ALA A 41 4.42 1.64 -0.19
CA ALA A 41 3.95 3.02 -0.29
C ALA A 41 2.44 3.07 -0.59
N SER A 42 1.75 4.07 -0.05
CA SER A 42 0.29 4.18 -0.06
C SER A 42 -0.29 4.27 -1.47
N PHE A 43 0.45 4.84 -2.43
CA PHE A 43 0.04 4.86 -3.84
C PHE A 43 -0.26 3.46 -4.40
N ASN A 44 0.55 2.45 -4.04
CA ASN A 44 0.32 1.10 -4.58
C ASN A 44 -1.06 0.59 -4.19
N MET A 45 -1.54 0.89 -2.97
CA MET A 45 -2.85 0.45 -2.44
C MET A 45 -4.02 0.77 -3.36
N ILE A 46 -3.95 1.85 -4.14
CA ILE A 46 -4.97 2.19 -5.15
C ILE A 46 -5.14 1.03 -6.14
N TYR A 47 -4.05 0.49 -6.67
CA TYR A 47 -4.11 -0.63 -7.60
C TYR A 47 -4.67 -1.90 -6.96
N TRP A 48 -4.36 -2.14 -5.68
CA TRP A 48 -4.90 -3.30 -4.97
C TRP A 48 -6.42 -3.22 -4.86
N GLU A 49 -6.96 -2.04 -4.59
CA GLU A 49 -8.41 -1.81 -4.50
C GLU A 49 -9.10 -1.82 -5.88
N LEU A 50 -8.47 -1.27 -6.91
CA LEU A 50 -9.04 -1.23 -8.26
C LEU A 50 -9.07 -2.60 -8.95
N PHE A 51 -8.05 -3.42 -8.72
CA PHE A 51 -7.84 -4.67 -9.45
C PHE A 51 -8.02 -5.94 -8.61
N GLY A 52 -8.26 -5.80 -7.30
CA GLY A 52 -8.48 -6.93 -6.42
C GLY A 52 -9.85 -7.58 -6.60
N ILE A 53 -9.90 -8.90 -6.38
CA ILE A 53 -11.14 -9.68 -6.39
C ILE A 53 -11.88 -9.42 -5.08
N SER A 54 -13.04 -8.77 -5.15
CA SER A 54 -13.82 -8.33 -3.99
C SER A 54 -15.14 -9.10 -3.76
N ASN A 55 -15.40 -10.16 -4.52
CA ASN A 55 -16.66 -10.94 -4.44
C ASN A 55 -16.59 -12.10 -3.43
N LEU A 56 -15.77 -11.96 -2.39
CA LEU A 56 -15.47 -13.03 -1.42
C LEU A 56 -16.29 -12.95 -0.12
N GLY A 57 -17.23 -12.00 -0.04
CA GLY A 57 -18.00 -11.70 1.18
C GLY A 57 -17.23 -10.81 2.16
N GLU A 58 -17.93 -10.23 3.13
CA GLU A 58 -17.36 -9.42 4.25
C GLU A 58 -16.44 -8.24 3.87
N GLY A 59 -16.41 -7.85 2.60
CA GLY A 59 -15.51 -6.82 2.10
C GLY A 59 -14.07 -7.34 1.96
N ALA A 60 -13.89 -8.65 1.92
CA ALA A 60 -12.63 -9.30 1.67
C ALA A 60 -12.13 -8.98 0.26
N ILE A 61 -10.84 -8.68 0.16
CA ILE A 61 -10.14 -8.57 -1.12
C ILE A 61 -9.07 -9.64 -1.25
N LYS A 62 -8.98 -10.24 -2.43
CA LYS A 62 -7.91 -11.18 -2.80
C LYS A 62 -7.24 -10.71 -4.08
N GLN A 63 -5.92 -10.81 -4.10
CA GLN A 63 -5.19 -10.56 -5.33
C GLN A 63 -5.01 -11.82 -6.16
N ASN A 64 -4.94 -11.62 -7.47
CA ASN A 64 -4.63 -12.65 -8.44
C ASN A 64 -3.41 -12.20 -9.27
N PRO A 65 -2.40 -13.07 -9.47
CA PRO A 65 -1.23 -12.75 -10.30
C PRO A 65 -1.55 -12.20 -11.69
N ILE A 66 -2.69 -12.56 -12.27
CA ILE A 66 -3.14 -12.05 -13.59
C ILE A 66 -3.31 -10.53 -13.56
N TYR A 67 -3.81 -9.96 -12.46
CA TYR A 67 -4.09 -8.53 -12.36
C TYR A 67 -2.86 -7.69 -12.02
N PHE A 68 -1.86 -8.26 -11.34
CA PHE A 68 -0.59 -7.59 -11.04
C PHE A 68 0.13 -7.09 -12.29
N LYS A 69 -0.12 -7.71 -13.46
CA LYS A 69 0.46 -7.27 -14.73
C LYS A 69 0.02 -5.87 -15.14
N ASN A 70 -1.09 -5.37 -14.59
CA ASN A 70 -1.62 -4.04 -14.88
C ASN A 70 -1.14 -2.98 -13.88
N PHE A 71 -0.38 -3.37 -12.85
CA PHE A 71 0.05 -2.44 -11.81
C PHE A 71 1.22 -1.62 -12.36
N MET A 72 1.13 -0.29 -12.25
CA MET A 72 2.30 0.54 -12.47
C MET A 72 3.11 0.56 -11.18
N ILE A 73 4.34 0.05 -11.27
CA ILE A 73 5.24 -0.01 -10.12
C ILE A 73 6.22 1.15 -10.22
N PHE A 74 6.49 1.77 -9.07
CA PHE A 74 7.48 2.82 -8.96
C PHE A 74 8.87 2.32 -9.41
N ASP A 75 9.51 3.08 -10.30
CA ASP A 75 10.85 2.77 -10.77
C ASP A 75 11.90 3.14 -9.70
N ILE A 76 12.42 2.11 -9.02
CA ILE A 76 13.42 2.30 -7.96
C ILE A 76 14.69 2.98 -8.44
N SER A 77 14.97 3.04 -9.75
CA SER A 77 16.14 3.75 -10.30
C SER A 77 16.09 5.26 -10.00
N LYS A 78 14.90 5.81 -9.75
CA LYS A 78 14.66 7.21 -9.38
C LYS A 78 15.19 7.57 -8.00
N LEU A 79 15.45 6.58 -7.14
CA LEU A 79 15.97 6.82 -5.79
C LEU A 79 17.49 6.91 -5.78
N ASN A 80 18.00 7.99 -5.20
CA ASN A 80 19.42 8.18 -4.92
C ASN A 80 19.87 7.36 -3.69
N HIS A 81 21.18 7.33 -3.44
CA HIS A 81 21.74 6.53 -2.34
C HIS A 81 21.19 6.92 -0.96
N LYS A 82 21.03 8.23 -0.70
CA LYS A 82 20.53 8.73 0.60
C LYS A 82 19.07 8.33 0.82
N GLU A 83 18.24 8.42 -0.20
CA GLU A 83 16.84 7.99 -0.15
C GLU A 83 16.73 6.49 0.10
N ARG A 84 17.54 5.67 -0.60
CA ARG A 84 17.58 4.21 -0.39
C ARG A 84 17.92 3.87 1.06
N THR A 85 18.95 4.49 1.64
CA THR A 85 19.31 4.27 3.05
C THR A 85 18.16 4.68 3.98
N SER A 86 17.56 5.85 3.74
CA SER A 86 16.46 6.38 4.56
C SER A 86 15.23 5.46 4.54
N ILE A 87 14.87 4.96 3.35
CA ILE A 87 13.72 4.08 3.16
C ILE A 87 13.90 2.74 3.90
N THR A 88 15.11 2.18 3.92
CA THR A 88 15.43 0.97 4.70
C THR A 88 15.27 1.20 6.20
N GLU A 89 15.72 2.35 6.72
CA GLU A 89 15.54 2.70 8.14
C GLU A 89 14.07 2.89 8.52
N ILE A 90 13.28 3.53 7.65
CA ILE A 90 11.85 3.72 7.83
C ILE A 90 11.13 2.37 7.84
N PHE A 91 11.43 1.50 6.88
CA PHE A 91 10.80 0.19 6.80
C PHE A 91 11.12 -0.69 8.01
N ASN A 92 12.33 -0.58 8.57
CA ASN A 92 12.70 -1.25 9.82
C ASN A 92 11.87 -0.79 11.03
N LYS A 93 11.30 0.41 11.01
CA LYS A 93 10.36 0.88 12.05
C LYS A 93 8.96 0.31 11.80
N ILE A 94 8.50 0.41 10.55
CA ILE A 94 7.20 -0.14 10.11
C ILE A 94 7.11 -1.64 10.42
N SER A 95 8.17 -2.40 10.15
CA SER A 95 8.19 -3.86 10.32
C SER A 95 8.18 -4.34 11.78
N LYS A 96 8.41 -3.44 12.74
CA LYS A 96 8.48 -3.75 14.18
C LYS A 96 7.19 -3.42 14.93
N ARG A 97 6.20 -2.82 14.27
CA ARG A 97 4.92 -2.48 14.88
C ARG A 97 3.79 -3.28 14.27
N GLU A 98 2.65 -3.26 14.96
CA GLU A 98 1.43 -3.87 14.47
C GLU A 98 0.93 -3.16 13.20
N ILE A 99 0.29 -3.97 12.35
CA ILE A 99 -0.37 -3.54 11.14
C ILE A 99 -1.73 -3.02 11.55
N ASN A 100 -1.99 -1.75 11.29
CA ASN A 100 -3.29 -1.16 11.61
C ASN A 100 -4.23 -1.21 10.41
N SER A 101 -5.50 -0.88 10.65
CA SER A 101 -6.46 -0.61 9.59
C SER A 101 -5.93 0.45 8.62
N ILE A 102 -6.30 0.39 7.35
CA ILE A 102 -5.92 1.43 6.38
C ILE A 102 -6.34 2.82 6.85
N PHE A 103 -7.48 2.92 7.53
CA PHE A 103 -7.99 4.19 8.06
C PHE A 103 -7.06 4.73 9.15
N THR A 104 -6.65 3.89 10.10
CA THR A 104 -5.68 4.28 11.14
C THR A 104 -4.31 4.62 10.55
N GLU A 105 -3.84 3.84 9.57
CA GLU A 105 -2.55 4.07 8.89
C GLU A 105 -2.51 5.43 8.16
N LEU A 106 -3.65 5.89 7.65
CA LEU A 106 -3.81 7.14 6.90
C LEU A 106 -4.42 8.29 7.73
N GLY A 107 -4.82 8.03 8.98
CA GLY A 107 -5.37 9.04 9.90
C GLY A 107 -6.85 9.38 9.72
N PHE A 108 -7.66 8.47 9.16
CA PHE A 108 -9.09 8.68 8.96
C PHE A 108 -9.96 7.97 10.00
N ASP A 109 -11.10 8.57 10.31
CA ASP A 109 -12.22 7.96 11.03
C ASP A 109 -13.26 7.46 10.00
N PRO A 110 -13.43 6.13 9.82
CA PRO A 110 -14.35 5.58 8.82
C PRO A 110 -15.82 5.80 9.17
N SER A 111 -16.16 6.22 10.40
CA SER A 111 -17.53 6.54 10.79
C SER A 111 -18.04 7.88 10.23
N LYS A 112 -17.13 8.71 9.71
CA LYS A 112 -17.42 10.00 9.10
C LYS A 112 -17.14 9.96 7.59
N PRO A 113 -17.68 10.90 6.79
CA PRO A 113 -17.28 11.06 5.40
C PRO A 113 -15.75 11.25 5.30
N ILE A 114 -15.09 10.53 4.39
CA ILE A 114 -13.62 10.59 4.26
C ILE A 114 -13.20 11.92 3.65
N GLY A 115 -13.94 12.42 2.65
CA GLY A 115 -13.65 13.68 1.96
C GLY A 115 -13.77 14.93 2.84
N ASP A 116 -14.41 14.84 4.01
CA ASP A 116 -14.52 15.96 4.96
C ASP A 116 -13.37 15.98 6.00
N GLN A 117 -12.45 15.01 5.92
CA GLN A 117 -11.35 14.84 6.87
C GLN A 117 -10.01 15.17 6.21
N GLU A 118 -9.09 15.77 6.96
CA GLU A 118 -7.71 15.93 6.50
C GLU A 118 -6.91 14.64 6.75
N PRO A 119 -6.17 14.13 5.74
CA PRO A 119 -5.32 12.97 5.92
C PRO A 119 -4.23 13.25 6.96
N ASN A 120 -4.02 12.30 7.87
CA ASN A 120 -2.97 12.39 8.89
C ASN A 120 -2.26 11.02 9.04
N PRO A 121 -1.52 10.58 8.01
CA PRO A 121 -0.87 9.29 8.01
C PRO A 121 0.11 9.15 9.18
N LEU A 122 0.29 7.92 9.65
CA LEU A 122 1.27 7.64 10.71
C LEU A 122 2.66 8.13 10.30
N PRO A 123 3.49 8.65 11.24
CA PRO A 123 4.74 9.33 10.86
C PRO A 123 5.70 8.49 10.04
N ASP A 124 5.76 7.18 10.29
CA ASP A 124 6.60 6.26 9.52
C ASP A 124 6.06 5.99 8.11
N ARG A 125 4.73 5.92 7.95
CA ARG A 125 4.07 5.84 6.65
C ARG A 125 4.27 7.10 5.84
N LYS A 126 4.05 8.27 6.46
CA LYS A 126 4.28 9.55 5.81
C LYS A 126 5.72 9.66 5.33
N ALA A 127 6.69 9.27 6.14
CA ALA A 127 8.10 9.33 5.76
C ALA A 127 8.43 8.43 4.55
N LEU A 128 7.85 7.22 4.46
CA LEU A 128 7.99 6.36 3.29
C LEU A 128 7.33 6.98 2.05
N ASP A 129 6.10 7.44 2.22
CA ASP A 129 5.30 8.01 1.15
C ASP A 129 5.93 9.31 0.61
N ASP A 130 6.44 10.19 1.48
CA ASP A 130 7.11 11.43 1.09
C ASP A 130 8.28 11.16 0.14
N ILE A 131 9.14 10.17 0.43
CA ILE A 131 10.26 9.79 -0.45
C ILE A 131 9.76 9.33 -1.82
N VAL A 132 8.70 8.51 -1.87
CA VAL A 132 8.15 8.00 -3.13
C VAL A 132 7.42 9.12 -3.89
N PHE A 133 6.65 9.95 -3.20
CA PHE A 133 5.85 11.03 -3.78
C PHE A 133 6.73 12.18 -4.27
N ASP A 134 7.80 12.51 -3.55
CA ASP A 134 8.84 13.44 -3.99
C ASP A 134 9.46 12.97 -5.30
N ALA A 135 9.83 11.68 -5.38
CA ALA A 135 10.43 11.10 -6.58
C ALA A 135 9.44 11.00 -7.76
N LEU A 136 8.14 10.92 -7.49
CA LEU A 136 7.07 11.03 -8.48
C LEU A 136 6.74 12.48 -8.86
N GLY A 137 7.20 13.47 -8.09
CA GLY A 137 6.92 14.88 -8.32
C GLY A 137 5.51 15.31 -7.90
N LEU A 138 4.88 14.62 -6.95
CA LEU A 138 3.53 14.96 -6.49
C LEU A 138 3.54 16.21 -5.60
N THR A 139 2.61 17.11 -5.89
CA THR A 139 2.26 18.26 -5.05
C THR A 139 1.60 17.82 -3.74
N GLU A 140 1.54 18.68 -2.73
CA GLU A 140 0.89 18.36 -1.46
C GLU A 140 -0.58 18.01 -1.65
N GLU A 141 -1.28 18.71 -2.54
CA GLU A 141 -2.66 18.44 -2.91
C GLU A 141 -2.81 17.04 -3.52
N GLU A 142 -1.97 16.67 -4.47
CA GLU A 142 -2.01 15.33 -5.09
C GLU A 142 -1.69 14.21 -4.08
N ARG A 143 -0.83 14.46 -3.09
CA ARG A 143 -0.58 13.49 -2.00
C ARG A 143 -1.82 13.25 -1.16
N LYS A 144 -2.57 14.31 -0.84
CA LYS A 144 -3.84 14.20 -0.12
C LYS A 144 -4.87 13.42 -0.93
N GLU A 145 -4.96 13.68 -2.23
CA GLU A 145 -5.82 12.93 -3.15
C GLU A 145 -5.49 11.43 -3.17
N VAL A 146 -4.21 11.06 -3.12
CA VAL A 146 -3.82 9.63 -2.99
C VAL A 146 -4.38 9.02 -1.70
N TYR A 147 -4.27 9.72 -0.57
CA TYR A 147 -4.78 9.23 0.71
C TYR A 147 -6.30 9.14 0.76
N TRP A 148 -7.00 10.16 0.29
CA TRP A 148 -8.46 10.16 0.18
C TRP A 148 -8.94 9.04 -0.73
N ALA A 149 -8.35 8.89 -1.92
CA ALA A 149 -8.74 7.86 -2.87
C ALA A 149 -8.58 6.45 -2.29
N VAL A 150 -7.46 6.16 -1.62
CA VAL A 150 -7.26 4.85 -0.97
C VAL A 150 -8.30 4.60 0.12
N ALA A 151 -8.51 5.55 1.01
CA ALA A 151 -9.46 5.39 2.12
C ALA A 151 -10.91 5.26 1.62
N GLU A 152 -11.30 6.05 0.63
CA GLU A 152 -12.65 6.04 0.04
C GLU A 152 -12.93 4.74 -0.71
N LEU A 153 -11.95 4.22 -1.46
CA LEU A 153 -12.06 2.92 -2.14
C LEU A 153 -12.29 1.79 -1.14
N VAL A 154 -11.51 1.75 -0.05
CA VAL A 154 -11.65 0.72 0.98
C VAL A 154 -12.99 0.87 1.71
N LYS A 155 -13.39 2.09 2.06
CA LYS A 155 -14.68 2.35 2.71
C LYS A 155 -15.84 1.90 1.84
N THR A 156 -15.84 2.29 0.57
CA THR A 156 -16.87 1.91 -0.42
C THR A 156 -16.98 0.40 -0.53
N ARG A 157 -15.86 -0.32 -0.61
CA ARG A 157 -15.85 -1.79 -0.66
C ARG A 157 -16.49 -2.41 0.59
N LEU A 158 -16.12 -1.92 1.76
CA LEU A 158 -16.61 -2.43 3.05
C LEU A 158 -18.10 -2.15 3.27
N GLU A 159 -18.56 -0.95 2.93
CA GLU A 159 -19.97 -0.58 3.03
C GLU A 159 -20.83 -1.39 2.06
N LYS A 160 -20.37 -1.56 0.82
CA LYS A 160 -21.04 -2.41 -0.17
C LYS A 160 -21.19 -3.85 0.31
N ALA A 161 -20.18 -4.39 1.00
CA ALA A 161 -20.25 -5.73 1.55
C ALA A 161 -21.22 -5.88 2.73
N ARG A 162 -21.56 -4.80 3.42
CA ARG A 162 -22.56 -4.78 4.51
C ARG A 162 -23.98 -4.57 4.01
N SER A 163 -24.15 -3.98 2.83
CA SER A 163 -25.46 -3.66 2.25
C SER A 163 -26.08 -4.79 1.43
N VAL A 164 -25.43 -5.95 1.36
CA VAL A 164 -25.86 -7.12 0.57
C VAL A 164 -26.21 -8.32 1.43
#